data_AF-A0AAV4AZB9-F1
#
_entry.id   AF-A0AAV4AZB9-F1
#
_cell.length_a   1.000
_cell.length_b   1.000
_cell.length_c   1.000
_cell.angle_alpha   90.00
_cell.angle_beta   90.00
_cell.angle_gamma   90.00
#
_symmetry.space_group_name_H-M   'P 1'
#
loop_
_entity.id
_entity.type
_entity.pdbx_description
1 polymer ?
#
loop_
_entity_poly.entity_id
_entity_poly.type
_entity_poly.pdbx_seq_one_letter_code
_entity_poly.pdbx_strand_id
1 'polypeptide(L)'
;MTNSVLDRAFLPDTALVSTDLTESTTWEVLGDVVSDHLQSLITINCWAPAQGWDNKPRWNFRKANWKVFSETHDQTLRMCTMTT
;
A
#
# COMPACT_ATOMS: atom_id res chain seq x y z
N MET A 1 -5.78 6.02 30.62
CA MET A 1 -4.65 5.08 30.50
C MET A 1 -4.32 4.98 29.01
N THR A 2 -3.39 5.78 28.53
CA THR A 2 -3.02 5.88 27.11
C THR A 2 -1.90 4.90 26.83
N ASN A 3 -2.18 3.84 26.07
CA ASN A 3 -1.21 2.81 25.71
C ASN A 3 -0.03 3.42 24.94
N SER A 4 1.12 3.44 25.60
CA SER A 4 2.41 3.96 25.13
C SER A 4 3.15 2.94 24.26
N VAL A 5 2.56 2.51 23.16
CA VAL A 5 3.24 1.59 22.21
C VAL A 5 4.05 2.34 21.15
N LEU A 6 3.98 3.68 21.11
CA LEU A 6 4.67 4.52 20.14
C LEU A 6 6.05 5.02 20.59
N ASP A 7 6.74 4.33 21.49
CA ASP A 7 8.05 4.81 21.98
C ASP A 7 9.22 4.46 21.04
N ARG A 8 9.06 4.81 19.74
CA ARG A 8 10.02 4.70 18.61
C ARG A 8 9.87 3.46 17.71
N ALA A 9 8.69 3.25 17.14
CA ALA A 9 8.63 2.52 15.87
C ALA A 9 9.28 3.39 14.78
N PHE A 10 10.31 2.86 14.09
CA PHE A 10 10.85 3.49 12.89
C PHE A 10 9.80 3.33 11.79
N LEU A 11 9.12 4.42 11.43
CA LEU A 11 8.09 4.45 10.39
C LEU A 11 8.65 5.19 9.16
N PRO A 12 9.38 4.50 8.27
CA PRO A 12 9.96 5.14 7.08
C PRO A 12 8.89 5.50 6.04
N ASP A 13 7.71 4.88 6.13
CA ASP A 13 6.66 5.03 5.15
C ASP A 13 6.10 6.46 5.19
N THR A 14 6.29 7.18 4.10
CA THR A 14 5.94 8.59 3.98
C THR A 14 4.91 8.78 2.87
N ALA A 15 3.85 9.51 3.16
CA ALA A 15 2.93 10.02 2.17
C ALA A 15 3.01 11.54 2.09
N LEU A 16 2.93 12.05 0.86
CA LEU A 16 2.92 13.48 0.60
C LEU A 16 1.56 13.86 0.04
N VAL A 17 1.00 14.94 0.57
CA VAL A 17 -0.24 15.53 0.11
C VAL A 17 0.01 16.98 -0.27
N SER A 18 -0.69 17.46 -1.30
CA SER A 18 -0.63 18.86 -1.69
C SER A 18 -1.28 19.73 -0.60
N THR A 19 -0.80 20.97 -0.44
CA THR A 19 -1.21 21.85 0.66
C THR A 19 -2.69 22.20 0.63
N ASP A 20 -3.29 22.24 -0.56
CA ASP A 20 -4.73 22.44 -0.81
C ASP A 20 -5.63 21.33 -0.26
N LEU A 21 -5.09 20.14 -0.02
CA LEU A 21 -5.83 18.98 0.47
C LEU A 21 -5.60 18.72 1.97
N THR A 22 -4.77 19.50 2.64
CA THR A 22 -4.36 19.29 4.04
C THR A 22 -5.56 19.20 4.98
N GLU A 23 -6.51 20.12 4.86
CA GLU A 23 -7.69 20.16 5.75
C GLU A 23 -8.71 19.04 5.44
N SER A 24 -8.66 18.49 4.23
CA SER A 24 -9.52 17.39 3.81
C SER A 24 -8.87 16.03 4.01
N THR A 25 -7.65 15.95 4.53
CA THR A 25 -6.90 14.70 4.63
C THR A 25 -6.73 14.27 6.08
N THR A 26 -7.07 13.02 6.37
CA THR A 26 -6.77 12.37 7.66
C THR A 26 -5.80 11.22 7.46
N TRP A 27 -4.91 11.00 8.42
CA TRP A 27 -3.91 9.93 8.40
C TRP A 27 -3.94 9.18 9.74
N GLU A 28 -4.12 7.87 9.67
CA GLU A 28 -3.91 6.96 10.79
C GLU A 28 -2.93 5.84 10.41
N VAL A 29 -2.12 5.41 11.38
CA VAL A 29 -1.29 4.22 11.26
C VAL A 29 -2.06 3.08 11.92
N LEU A 30 -2.43 2.07 11.13
CA LEU A 30 -3.17 0.91 11.59
C LEU A 30 -2.20 -0.06 12.27
N GLY A 31 -2.60 -0.54 13.45
CA GLY A 31 -1.92 -1.64 14.11
C GLY A 31 -2.40 -2.95 13.50
N ASP A 32 -1.60 -3.53 12.61
CA ASP A 32 -1.86 -4.88 12.10
C ASP A 32 -0.71 -5.83 12.44
N VAL A 33 -1.03 -7.12 12.58
CA VAL A 33 -0.33 -8.08 13.46
C VAL A 33 0.62 -9.02 12.68
N VAL A 34 0.69 -8.89 11.35
CA VAL A 34 1.30 -9.93 10.48
C VAL A 34 2.44 -9.42 9.58
N SER A 35 2.60 -8.11 9.41
CA SER A 35 3.72 -7.52 8.63
C SER A 35 4.71 -6.83 9.55
N ASP A 36 5.98 -6.83 9.15
CA ASP A 36 7.07 -6.04 9.72
C ASP A 36 6.91 -4.52 9.47
N HIS A 37 6.02 -4.13 8.57
CA HIS A 37 5.62 -2.74 8.32
C HIS A 37 4.19 -2.46 8.83
N LEU A 38 3.99 -1.30 9.46
CA LEU A 38 2.66 -0.84 9.85
C LEU A 38 1.94 -0.20 8.67
N GLN A 39 0.68 -0.57 8.48
CA GLN A 39 -0.14 0.00 7.42
C GLN A 39 -0.49 1.46 7.74
N SER A 40 -0.44 2.33 6.74
CA SER A 40 -0.94 3.72 6.84
C SER A 40 -2.24 3.86 6.07
N LEU A 41 -3.30 4.30 6.73
CA LEU A 41 -4.57 4.66 6.10
C LEU A 41 -4.65 6.18 5.95
N ILE A 42 -4.82 6.63 4.70
CA ILE A 42 -4.98 8.03 4.33
C ILE A 42 -6.35 8.19 3.70
N THR A 43 -7.15 9.09 4.26
CA THR A 43 -8.49 9.41 3.74
C THR A 43 -8.50 10.85 3.26
N ILE A 44 -8.94 11.08 2.02
CA ILE A 44 -9.08 12.40 1.43
C ILE A 44 -10.57 12.67 1.20
N ASN A 45 -11.14 13.55 2.03
CA ASN A 45 -12.54 13.95 1.99
C ASN A 45 -12.74 15.11 1.00
N CYS A 46 -12.51 14.86 -0.29
CA CYS A 46 -12.80 15.86 -1.33
C CYS A 46 -14.18 15.61 -1.96
N TRP A 47 -15.06 16.61 -1.86
CA TRP A 47 -16.32 16.66 -2.59
C TRP A 47 -16.09 17.30 -3.96
N ALA A 48 -15.25 16.70 -4.79
CA ALA A 48 -15.21 17.04 -6.21
C ALA A 48 -16.03 15.99 -6.96
N PRO A 49 -17.07 16.36 -7.73
CA PRO A 49 -17.65 15.41 -8.68
C PRO A 49 -16.51 14.94 -9.58
N ALA A 50 -16.40 13.63 -9.80
CA ALA A 50 -15.45 13.08 -10.74
C ALA A 50 -15.68 13.74 -12.11
N GLN A 51 -14.94 14.82 -12.39
CA GLN A 51 -14.91 15.43 -13.71
C GLN A 51 -14.43 14.32 -14.64
N GLY A 52 -15.11 14.12 -15.77
CA GLY A 52 -14.98 12.96 -16.67
C GLY A 52 -13.60 12.76 -17.30
N TRP A 53 -12.56 12.63 -16.47
CA TRP A 53 -11.24 12.18 -16.85
C TRP A 53 -11.40 10.76 -17.36
N ASP A 54 -10.88 10.55 -18.56
CA ASP A 54 -10.73 9.23 -19.14
C ASP A 54 -9.77 8.46 -18.22
N ASN A 55 -10.34 7.75 -17.23
CA ASN A 55 -9.67 6.97 -16.18
C ASN A 55 -9.01 5.72 -16.79
N LYS A 56 -8.39 5.84 -17.95
CA LYS A 56 -7.56 4.80 -18.53
C LYS A 56 -6.22 4.90 -17.83
N PRO A 57 -5.93 4.04 -16.84
CA PRO A 57 -4.60 3.99 -16.27
C PRO A 57 -3.61 3.81 -17.44
N ARG A 58 -2.61 4.70 -17.51
CA ARG A 58 -1.49 4.55 -18.46
C ARG A 58 -0.62 3.32 -18.15
N TRP A 59 -0.95 2.60 -17.08
CA TRP A 59 -0.39 1.30 -16.75
C TRP A 59 -0.73 0.31 -17.85
N ASN A 60 0.27 -0.09 -18.60
CA ASN A 60 0.11 -1.11 -19.62
C ASN A 60 0.06 -2.49 -18.96
N PHE A 61 -1.10 -2.86 -18.41
CA PHE A 61 -1.33 -4.17 -17.82
C PHE A 61 -1.14 -5.33 -18.81
N ARG A 62 -1.06 -5.06 -20.13
CA ARG A 62 -0.78 -6.07 -21.16
C ARG A 62 0.69 -6.48 -21.24
N LYS A 63 1.62 -5.78 -20.57
CA LYS A 63 3.04 -6.19 -20.53
C LYS A 63 3.31 -7.31 -19.53
N ALA A 64 2.48 -7.46 -18.51
CA ALA A 64 2.69 -8.47 -17.49
C ALA A 64 2.08 -9.82 -17.93
N ASN A 65 2.93 -10.82 -18.12
CA ASN A 65 2.47 -12.20 -18.29
C ASN A 65 2.28 -12.83 -16.91
N TRP A 66 1.13 -12.54 -16.31
CA TRP A 66 0.79 -13.01 -14.96
C TRP A 66 0.84 -14.52 -14.81
N LYS A 67 0.56 -15.27 -15.89
CA LYS A 67 0.63 -16.73 -15.91
C LYS A 67 2.06 -17.24 -15.76
N VAL A 68 3.00 -16.68 -16.52
CA VAL A 68 4.43 -17.05 -16.42
C VAL A 68 4.97 -16.66 -15.05
N PHE A 69 4.56 -15.50 -14.52
CA PHE A 69 4.95 -15.08 -13.19
C PHE A 69 4.50 -16.08 -12.11
N SER A 70 3.23 -16.49 -12.11
CA SER A 70 2.72 -17.44 -11.12
C SER A 70 3.40 -18.80 -11.21
N GLU A 71 3.58 -19.33 -12.42
CA GLU A 71 4.24 -20.62 -12.64
C GLU A 71 5.70 -20.60 -12.14
N THR A 72 6.42 -19.52 -12.44
CA THR A 72 7.81 -19.35 -12.00
C THR A 72 7.90 -19.22 -10.48
N HIS A 73 7.02 -18.41 -9.89
CA HIS A 73 7.00 -18.17 -8.44
C HIS A 73 6.70 -19.45 -7.66
N ASP A 74 5.68 -20.21 -8.07
CA ASP A 74 5.34 -21.49 -7.42
C ASP A 74 6.47 -22.52 -7.55
N GLN A 75 7.15 -22.54 -8.70
CA GLN A 75 8.30 -23.43 -8.89
C GLN A 75 9.48 -23.03 -7.98
N THR A 76 9.78 -21.73 -7.86
CA THR A 76 10.83 -21.24 -6.96
C THR A 76 10.52 -21.56 -5.50
N LEU A 77 9.29 -21.33 -5.04
CA LEU A 77 8.88 -21.66 -3.67
C LEU A 77 8.99 -23.16 -3.37
N ARG A 78 8.63 -24.03 -4.33
CA ARG A 78 8.79 -25.48 -4.20
C ARG A 78 10.25 -25.92 -4.10
N MET A 79 11.16 -25.26 -4.82
CA MET A 79 12.59 -25.58 -4.74
C MET A 79 13.20 -25.18 -3.39
N CYS A 80 12.78 -24.03 -2.83
CA CYS A 80 13.23 -23.58 -1.51
C CYS A 80 12.72 -24.45 -0.36
N THR A 81 11.55 -25.09 -0.51
CA THR A 81 10.98 -25.98 0.50
C THR A 81 11.56 -27.40 0.48
N MET A 82 12.17 -27.82 -0.63
CA MET A 82 12.80 -29.14 -0.80
C MET A 82 14.27 -29.19 -0.35
N THR A 83 14.85 -28.06 0.06
CA THR A 83 16.25 -27.94 0.49
C THR A 83 16.42 -27.89 2.01
N THR A 84 15.38 -28.21 2.77
CA THR A 84 15.40 -28.41 4.23
C THR A 84 15.16 -29.88 4.54
#